data_AF-A0A0F8X0M0-F1
#
_entry.id   AF-A0A0F8X0M0-F1
#
_cell.length_a   1.000
_cell.length_b   1.000
_cell.length_c   1.000
_cell.angle_alpha   90.00
_cell.angle_beta   90.00
_cell.angle_gamma   90.00
#
_symmetry.space_group_name_H-M   'P 1'
#
loop_
_entity.id
_entity.type
_entity.pdbx_description
1 polymer ?
#
loop_
_entity_poly.entity_id
_entity_poly.type
_entity_poly.pdbx_seq_one_letter_code
_entity_poly.pdbx_strand_id
1 'polypeptide(L)'
;ERTVAFFVDKTGLAMRNPRPFGGYANFRLPRTALQGGHPVIGEQAGFQDALAGFGMRYALRSGILAARSLIEAVDYTRLWQRELLPFLRTGISNRFIYNIVGERGRRWALRGLSRSDTTARLRRLYRPSVLTRLVFPIARWRYRVPLGDPSCDHVGCDCVWCRHGVGHVATGFDR
;
A
#
# COMPACT_ATOMS: atom_id res chain seq x y z
N GLU A 1 22.02 -18.10 2.65
CA GLU A 1 23.15 -18.42 3.55
C GLU A 1 24.31 -17.45 3.42
N ARG A 2 24.84 -17.18 2.22
CA ARG A 2 25.94 -16.20 2.01
C ARG A 2 25.67 -14.79 2.57
N THR A 3 24.47 -14.24 2.39
CA THR A 3 24.11 -12.91 2.93
C THR A 3 24.11 -12.87 4.45
N VAL A 4 23.58 -13.92 5.09
CA VAL A 4 23.57 -14.03 6.56
C VAL A 4 24.99 -14.08 7.10
N ALA A 5 25.83 -14.97 6.54
CA ALA A 5 27.21 -15.12 6.97
C ALA A 5 28.00 -13.81 6.84
N PHE A 6 27.79 -13.06 5.75
CA PHE A 6 28.41 -11.76 5.56
C PHE A 6 28.06 -10.75 6.67
N PHE A 7 26.80 -10.62 7.05
CA PHE A 7 26.41 -9.68 8.10
C PHE A 7 26.85 -10.14 9.49
N VAL A 8 26.81 -11.45 9.78
CA VAL A 8 27.37 -12.00 11.03
C VAL A 8 28.85 -11.63 11.15
N ASP A 9 29.64 -11.85 10.09
CA ASP A 9 31.07 -11.53 10.04
C ASP A 9 31.36 -10.03 10.17
N LYS A 10 30.64 -9.19 9.41
CA LYS A 10 30.95 -7.75 9.31
C LYS A 10 30.36 -6.90 10.42
N THR A 11 29.25 -7.33 11.04
CA THR A 11 28.55 -6.51 12.03
C THR A 11 28.37 -7.19 13.38
N GLY A 12 28.81 -8.44 13.53
CA GLY A 12 28.56 -9.21 14.75
C GLY A 12 27.08 -9.53 14.97
N LEU A 13 26.26 -9.52 13.90
CA LEU A 13 24.82 -9.72 13.99
C LEU A 13 24.48 -11.10 14.60
N ALA A 14 23.95 -11.12 15.81
CA ALA A 14 23.44 -12.33 16.45
C ALA A 14 21.92 -12.47 16.27
N MET A 15 21.48 -13.35 15.38
CA MET A 15 20.05 -13.63 15.18
C MET A 15 19.50 -14.55 16.26
N ARG A 16 18.39 -14.16 16.90
CA ARG A 16 17.66 -14.97 17.89
C ARG A 16 16.37 -15.49 17.26
N ASN A 17 16.11 -16.80 17.35
CA ASN A 17 14.90 -17.46 16.81
C ASN A 17 14.60 -17.07 15.34
N PRO A 18 15.54 -17.30 14.40
CA PRO A 18 15.36 -16.88 13.01
C PRO A 18 14.18 -17.61 12.38
N ARG A 19 13.32 -16.87 11.67
CA ARG A 19 12.20 -17.40 10.91
C ARG A 19 12.29 -16.95 9.46
N PRO A 20 12.15 -17.86 8.47
CA PRO A 20 12.07 -17.46 7.08
C PRO A 20 10.86 -16.55 6.85
N PHE A 21 11.07 -15.43 6.16
CA PHE A 21 10.00 -14.52 5.75
C PHE A 21 10.33 -13.96 4.36
N GLY A 22 9.30 -13.58 3.61
CA GLY A 22 9.44 -13.06 2.23
C GLY A 22 9.48 -11.53 2.12
N GLY A 23 9.73 -10.83 3.23
CA GLY A 23 9.64 -9.36 3.33
C GLY A 23 8.53 -8.87 4.25
N TYR A 24 8.84 -7.85 5.06
CA TYR A 24 7.85 -7.06 5.79
C TYR A 24 7.37 -5.96 4.86
N ALA A 25 6.09 -5.98 4.50
CA ALA A 25 5.49 -4.94 3.68
C ALA A 25 4.70 -4.01 4.59
N ASN A 26 5.06 -2.73 4.59
CA ASN A 26 4.32 -1.70 5.29
C ASN A 26 3.47 -0.94 4.29
N PHE A 27 2.17 -1.18 4.31
CA PHE A 27 1.25 -0.50 3.42
C PHE A 27 0.05 -0.05 4.24
N ARG A 28 -0.43 1.14 3.94
CA ARG A 28 -1.64 1.69 4.50
C ARG A 28 -2.47 2.28 3.40
N LEU A 29 -3.78 2.16 3.54
CA LEU A 29 -4.71 2.85 2.67
C LEU A 29 -4.88 4.30 3.16
N PRO A 30 -4.50 5.32 2.36
CA PRO A 30 -4.66 6.71 2.74
C PRO A 30 -6.15 7.10 2.84
N ARG A 31 -6.44 8.17 3.57
CA ARG A 31 -7.80 8.74 3.66
C ARG A 31 -8.02 9.86 2.65
N THR A 32 -7.09 10.80 2.57
CA THR A 32 -7.19 12.02 1.73
C THR A 32 -6.02 12.16 0.75
N ALA A 33 -4.85 11.59 1.03
CA ALA A 33 -3.63 11.78 0.22
C ALA A 33 -3.30 13.27 -0.01
N LEU A 34 -3.64 14.10 0.97
CA LEU A 34 -3.30 15.52 1.05
C LEU A 34 -2.33 15.74 2.21
N GLN A 35 -1.44 16.71 2.06
CA GLN A 35 -0.57 17.21 3.12
C GLN A 35 -0.56 18.73 3.06
N GLY A 36 -1.03 19.39 4.12
CA GLY A 36 -1.14 20.86 4.15
C GLY A 36 -1.99 21.41 3.00
N GLY A 37 -3.08 20.72 2.64
CA GLY A 37 -3.95 21.10 1.52
C GLY A 37 -3.44 20.73 0.12
N HIS A 38 -2.20 20.23 0.00
CA HIS A 38 -1.61 19.90 -1.30
C HIS A 38 -1.71 18.40 -1.64
N PRO A 39 -2.00 18.03 -2.91
CA PRO A 39 -1.94 16.65 -3.38
C PRO A 39 -0.56 16.02 -3.16
N VAL A 40 -0.56 14.85 -2.53
CA VAL A 40 0.62 14.00 -2.39
C VAL A 40 0.46 12.78 -3.29
N ILE A 41 1.55 12.33 -3.90
CA ILE A 41 1.54 11.26 -4.90
C ILE A 41 2.48 10.12 -4.52
N GLY A 42 2.34 8.98 -5.22
CA GLY A 42 3.23 7.82 -5.09
C GLY A 42 3.25 7.19 -3.70
N GLU A 43 4.41 6.65 -3.32
CA GLU A 43 4.57 5.93 -2.06
C GLU A 43 4.41 6.84 -0.83
N GLN A 44 4.80 8.12 -0.95
CA GLN A 44 4.56 9.13 0.10
C GLN A 44 3.07 9.29 0.42
N ALA A 45 2.21 9.16 -0.60
CA ALA A 45 0.76 9.17 -0.43
C ALA A 45 0.19 7.84 0.10
N GLY A 46 1.03 6.82 0.29
CA GLY A 46 0.62 5.44 0.58
C GLY A 46 0.14 4.66 -0.65
N PHE A 47 0.35 5.19 -1.87
CA PHE A 47 -0.03 4.49 -3.10
C PHE A 47 1.07 3.51 -3.52
N GLN A 48 1.02 2.30 -2.96
CA GLN A 48 1.93 1.21 -3.23
C GLN A 48 1.18 -0.09 -3.47
N ASP A 49 1.77 -0.99 -4.26
CA ASP A 49 1.28 -2.34 -4.39
C ASP A 49 1.54 -3.15 -3.11
N ALA A 50 0.49 -3.46 -2.36
CA ALA A 50 0.62 -4.21 -1.11
C ALA A 50 1.07 -5.68 -1.29
N LEU A 51 0.91 -6.26 -2.49
CA LEU A 51 1.33 -7.64 -2.76
C LEU A 51 2.83 -7.70 -3.04
N ALA A 52 3.28 -6.91 -4.02
CA ALA A 52 4.62 -6.99 -4.59
C ALA A 52 5.56 -5.82 -4.18
N GLY A 53 5.04 -4.77 -3.56
CA GLY A 53 5.82 -3.62 -3.09
C GLY A 53 6.14 -2.56 -4.15
N PHE A 54 5.73 -2.74 -5.41
CA PHE A 54 6.03 -1.79 -6.48
C PHE A 54 5.12 -0.54 -6.43
N GLY A 55 5.73 0.65 -6.32
CA GLY A 55 5.01 1.93 -6.29
C GLY A 55 4.92 2.67 -7.62
N MET A 56 5.76 2.35 -8.61
CA MET A 56 5.96 3.17 -9.82
C MET A 56 4.66 3.48 -10.60
N ARG A 57 3.84 2.46 -10.87
CA ARG A 57 2.56 2.66 -11.57
C ARG A 57 1.62 3.60 -10.81
N TYR A 58 1.61 3.49 -9.49
CA TYR A 58 0.78 4.32 -8.65
C TYR A 58 1.32 5.74 -8.56
N ALA A 59 2.65 5.94 -8.49
CA ALA A 59 3.28 7.26 -8.55
C ALA A 59 2.90 8.02 -9.83
N LEU A 60 3.02 7.37 -11.00
CA LEU A 60 2.64 7.97 -12.28
C LEU A 60 1.15 8.33 -12.34
N ARG A 61 0.27 7.39 -11.99
CA ARG A 61 -1.18 7.62 -12.05
C ARG A 61 -1.64 8.68 -11.06
N SER A 62 -1.15 8.64 -9.82
CA SER A 62 -1.48 9.64 -8.80
C SER A 62 -0.95 11.02 -9.17
N GLY A 63 0.21 11.10 -9.84
CA GLY A 63 0.74 12.33 -10.45
C GLY A 63 -0.21 12.94 -11.49
N ILE A 64 -0.71 12.12 -12.42
CA ILE A 64 -1.68 12.57 -13.43
C ILE A 64 -2.96 13.08 -12.76
N LEU A 65 -3.48 12.37 -11.75
CA LEU A 65 -4.67 12.79 -11.03
C LEU A 65 -4.46 14.07 -10.21
N ALA A 66 -3.26 14.25 -9.65
CA ALA A 66 -2.90 15.47 -8.91
C ALA A 66 -2.84 16.66 -9.88
N ALA A 67 -2.12 16.52 -11.00
CA ALA A 67 -2.08 17.55 -12.04
C ALA A 67 -3.49 17.92 -12.53
N ARG A 68 -4.33 16.92 -12.81
CA ARG A 68 -5.73 17.13 -13.18
C ARG A 68 -6.51 17.89 -12.12
N SER A 69 -6.37 17.53 -10.84
CA SER A 69 -7.06 18.22 -9.74
C SER A 69 -6.73 19.69 -9.66
N LEU A 70 -5.47 20.05 -9.93
CA LEU A 70 -4.98 21.42 -9.90
C LEU A 70 -5.44 22.22 -11.12
N ILE A 71 -5.36 21.64 -12.32
CA ILE A 71 -5.73 22.31 -13.59
C ILE A 71 -7.24 22.50 -13.69
N GLU A 72 -8.02 21.46 -13.35
CA GLU A 72 -9.48 21.48 -13.49
C GLU A 72 -10.21 21.97 -12.22
N ALA A 73 -9.47 22.32 -11.16
CA ALA A 73 -10.01 22.69 -9.85
C ALA A 73 -11.02 21.67 -9.29
N VAL A 74 -10.71 20.37 -9.41
CA VAL A 74 -11.56 19.26 -8.95
C VAL A 74 -10.94 18.54 -7.75
N ASP A 75 -11.78 17.89 -6.94
CA ASP A 75 -11.35 17.19 -5.73
C ASP A 75 -10.41 16.00 -6.04
N TYR A 76 -9.13 16.14 -5.63
CA TYR A 76 -8.12 15.10 -5.76
C TYR A 76 -8.47 13.81 -5.02
N THR A 77 -9.02 13.93 -3.81
CA THR A 77 -9.42 12.79 -2.97
C THR A 77 -10.44 11.93 -3.71
N ARG A 78 -11.46 12.57 -4.27
CA ARG A 78 -12.51 11.89 -5.04
C ARG A 78 -11.95 11.24 -6.29
N LEU A 79 -11.02 11.89 -6.99
CA LEU A 79 -10.38 11.33 -8.18
C LEU A 79 -9.61 10.05 -7.86
N TRP A 80 -8.68 10.07 -6.90
CA TRP A 80 -7.89 8.87 -6.61
C TRP A 80 -8.73 7.77 -5.95
N GLN A 81 -9.76 8.12 -5.17
CA GLN A 81 -10.70 7.14 -4.62
C GLN A 81 -11.51 6.43 -5.70
N ARG A 82 -11.78 7.09 -6.83
CA ARG A 82 -12.42 6.44 -7.98
C ARG A 82 -11.44 5.55 -8.75
N GLU A 83 -10.25 6.08 -9.04
CA GLU A 83 -9.33 5.49 -10.02
C GLU A 83 -8.34 4.48 -9.42
N LEU A 84 -7.88 4.70 -8.18
CA LEU A 84 -6.78 3.94 -7.56
C LEU A 84 -7.26 3.03 -6.43
N LEU A 85 -8.20 3.49 -5.61
CA LEU A 85 -8.68 2.77 -4.43
C LEU A 85 -9.14 1.33 -4.72
N PRO A 86 -9.87 1.01 -5.81
CA PRO A 86 -10.22 -0.38 -6.10
C PRO A 86 -8.99 -1.30 -6.22
N PHE A 87 -7.93 -0.83 -6.86
CA PHE A 87 -6.69 -1.59 -7.05
C PHE A 87 -5.87 -1.69 -5.77
N LEU A 88 -5.82 -0.62 -4.97
CA LEU A 88 -5.16 -0.65 -3.65
C LEU A 88 -5.83 -1.67 -2.73
N ARG A 89 -7.17 -1.70 -2.70
CA ARG A 89 -7.95 -2.72 -1.95
C ARG A 89 -7.65 -4.13 -2.45
N THR A 90 -7.60 -4.32 -3.76
CA THR A 90 -7.23 -5.61 -4.37
C THR A 90 -5.83 -6.04 -3.95
N GLY A 91 -4.84 -5.14 -3.96
CA GLY A 91 -3.48 -5.42 -3.48
C GLY A 91 -3.46 -5.90 -2.03
N ILE A 92 -4.18 -5.21 -1.14
CA ILE A 92 -4.30 -5.56 0.28
C ILE A 92 -4.91 -6.96 0.45
N SER A 93 -6.01 -7.25 -0.27
CA SER A 93 -6.65 -8.56 -0.24
C SER A 93 -5.75 -9.67 -0.79
N ASN A 94 -5.05 -9.40 -1.90
CA ASN A 94 -4.10 -10.35 -2.49
C ASN A 94 -2.96 -10.66 -1.52
N ARG A 95 -2.41 -9.65 -0.85
CA ARG A 95 -1.38 -9.83 0.18
C ARG A 95 -1.89 -10.68 1.34
N PHE A 96 -3.12 -10.45 1.79
CA PHE A 96 -3.73 -11.27 2.84
C PHE A 96 -3.85 -12.74 2.43
N ILE A 97 -4.42 -13.00 1.23
CA ILE A 97 -4.56 -14.36 0.69
C ILE A 97 -3.19 -15.02 0.54
N TYR A 98 -2.20 -14.30 -0.02
CA TYR A 98 -0.83 -14.80 -0.18
C TYR A 98 -0.19 -15.19 1.16
N ASN A 99 -0.52 -14.48 2.24
CA ASN A 99 -0.03 -14.80 3.58
C ASN A 99 -0.72 -16.05 4.18
N ILE A 100 -2.00 -16.27 3.90
CA ILE A 100 -2.77 -17.42 4.41
C ILE A 100 -2.44 -18.71 3.65
N VAL A 101 -2.26 -18.64 2.34
CA VAL A 101 -2.11 -19.80 1.43
C VAL A 101 -0.88 -20.68 1.75
N GLY A 102 0.03 -20.20 2.60
CA GLY A 102 1.17 -20.98 3.10
C GLY A 102 2.13 -21.39 1.98
N GLU A 103 3.15 -22.17 2.33
CA GLU A 103 4.24 -22.47 1.40
C GLU A 103 3.80 -23.37 0.23
N ARG A 104 2.99 -24.40 0.51
CA ARG A 104 2.51 -25.35 -0.51
C ARG A 104 1.66 -24.66 -1.57
N GLY A 105 0.73 -23.81 -1.16
CA GLY A 105 -0.13 -23.09 -2.09
C GLY A 105 0.62 -22.01 -2.88
N ARG A 106 1.62 -21.35 -2.28
CA ARG A 106 2.52 -20.44 -3.01
C ARG A 106 3.29 -21.20 -4.09
N ARG A 107 3.87 -22.36 -3.78
CA ARG A 107 4.56 -23.21 -4.76
C ARG A 107 3.62 -23.64 -5.88
N TRP A 108 2.40 -24.05 -5.57
CA TRP A 108 1.41 -24.40 -6.59
C TRP A 108 1.06 -23.20 -7.50
N ALA A 109 0.81 -22.03 -6.92
CA ALA A 109 0.52 -20.81 -7.67
C ALA A 109 1.67 -20.43 -8.62
N LEU A 110 2.92 -20.50 -8.14
CA LEU A 110 4.12 -20.22 -8.94
C LEU A 110 4.30 -21.21 -10.09
N ARG A 111 4.09 -22.52 -9.85
CA ARG A 111 4.09 -23.53 -10.94
C ARG A 111 2.98 -23.27 -11.96
N GLY A 112 1.83 -22.79 -11.49
CA GLY A 112 0.74 -22.39 -12.37
C GLY A 112 1.14 -21.23 -13.27
N LEU A 113 1.77 -20.19 -12.71
CA LEU A 113 2.27 -19.04 -13.45
C LEU A 113 3.28 -19.47 -14.52
N SER A 114 4.24 -20.35 -14.20
CA SER A 114 5.29 -20.78 -15.13
C SER A 114 4.81 -21.62 -16.32
N ARG A 115 3.63 -22.25 -16.22
CA ARG A 115 3.09 -23.14 -17.26
C ARG A 115 2.09 -22.45 -18.19
N SER A 116 1.97 -21.12 -18.13
CA SER A 116 0.95 -20.37 -18.88
C SER A 116 1.39 -18.94 -19.17
N ASP A 117 0.56 -18.18 -19.89
CA ASP A 117 0.75 -16.74 -20.06
C ASP A 117 0.72 -16.03 -18.69
N THR A 118 1.92 -15.75 -18.19
CA THR A 118 2.17 -15.08 -16.92
C THR A 118 1.54 -13.68 -16.89
N THR A 119 1.58 -12.97 -18.03
CA THR A 119 1.03 -11.61 -18.16
C THR A 119 -0.49 -11.63 -17.98
N ALA A 120 -1.19 -12.54 -18.65
CA ALA A 120 -2.63 -12.68 -18.51
C ALA A 120 -3.06 -13.04 -17.08
N ARG A 121 -2.32 -13.95 -16.42
CA ARG A 121 -2.60 -14.33 -15.03
C ARG A 121 -2.35 -13.19 -14.04
N LEU A 122 -1.23 -12.49 -14.15
CA LEU A 122 -0.95 -11.32 -13.31
C LEU A 122 -1.99 -10.23 -13.54
N ARG A 123 -2.39 -9.98 -14.79
CA ARG A 123 -3.47 -9.03 -15.09
C ARG A 123 -4.77 -9.42 -14.38
N ARG A 124 -5.13 -10.71 -14.35
CA ARG A 124 -6.31 -11.20 -13.62
C ARG A 124 -6.16 -11.05 -12.11
N LEU A 125 -4.98 -11.35 -11.57
CA LEU A 125 -4.68 -11.22 -10.14
C LEU A 125 -4.84 -9.77 -9.64
N TYR A 126 -4.39 -8.79 -10.42
CA TYR A 126 -4.46 -7.37 -10.07
C TYR A 126 -5.81 -6.70 -10.39
N ARG A 127 -6.76 -7.39 -11.02
CA ARG A 127 -8.09 -6.84 -11.30
C ARG A 127 -9.02 -6.97 -10.09
N PRO A 128 -9.78 -5.92 -9.74
CA PRO A 128 -10.82 -6.01 -8.73
C PRO A 128 -11.82 -7.13 -9.05
N SER A 129 -11.98 -8.04 -8.10
CA SER A 129 -12.83 -9.23 -8.22
C SER A 129 -13.82 -9.29 -7.05
N VAL A 130 -14.83 -10.16 -7.14
CA VAL A 130 -15.78 -10.36 -6.03
C VAL A 130 -15.05 -10.91 -4.80
N LEU A 131 -14.17 -11.91 -5.00
CA LEU A 131 -13.36 -12.49 -3.93
C LEU A 131 -12.53 -11.43 -3.20
N THR A 132 -11.78 -10.61 -3.95
CA THR A 132 -10.92 -9.58 -3.34
C THR A 132 -11.72 -8.51 -2.61
N ARG A 133 -12.94 -8.20 -3.07
CA ARG A 133 -13.88 -7.32 -2.36
C ARG A 133 -14.42 -7.93 -1.07
N LEU A 134 -14.76 -9.21 -1.06
CA LEU A 134 -15.25 -9.92 0.14
C LEU A 134 -14.16 -10.12 1.20
N VAL A 135 -12.93 -10.37 0.77
CA VAL A 135 -11.78 -10.56 1.67
C VAL A 135 -11.29 -9.23 2.26
N PHE A 136 -11.51 -8.12 1.55
CA PHE A 136 -10.97 -6.81 1.92
C PHE A 136 -11.29 -6.36 3.35
N PRO A 137 -12.52 -6.49 3.90
CA PRO A 137 -12.81 -6.07 5.28
C PRO A 137 -11.94 -6.78 6.32
N ILE A 138 -11.72 -8.09 6.13
CA ILE A 138 -10.90 -8.92 7.02
C ILE A 138 -9.42 -8.54 6.85
N ALA A 139 -8.95 -8.43 5.61
CA ALA A 139 -7.59 -8.01 5.30
C ALA A 139 -7.29 -6.62 5.89
N ARG A 140 -8.22 -5.67 5.71
CA ARG A 140 -8.14 -4.32 6.28
C ARG A 140 -8.04 -4.39 7.79
N TRP A 141 -8.86 -5.21 8.46
CA TRP A 141 -8.80 -5.40 9.91
C TRP A 141 -7.44 -5.93 10.37
N ARG A 142 -6.89 -6.93 9.67
CA ARG A 142 -5.59 -7.54 9.99
C ARG A 142 -4.40 -6.60 9.81
N TYR A 143 -4.50 -5.63 8.92
CA TYR A 143 -3.46 -4.65 8.59
C TYR A 143 -3.81 -3.22 9.07
N ARG A 144 -4.64 -3.07 10.11
CA ARG A 144 -5.09 -1.76 10.60
C ARG A 144 -3.99 -0.89 11.19
N VAL A 145 -2.91 -1.49 11.71
CA VAL A 145 -1.90 -0.77 12.50
C VAL A 145 -1.01 0.06 11.56
N PRO A 146 -1.10 1.39 11.59
CA PRO A 146 -0.19 2.25 10.84
C PRO A 146 1.17 2.32 11.54
N LEU A 147 2.23 2.55 10.77
CA LEU A 147 3.42 3.18 11.33
C LEU A 147 3.05 4.58 11.82
N GLY A 148 3.58 4.96 12.99
CA GLY A 148 3.58 6.35 13.42
C GLY A 148 4.45 7.18 12.47
N ASP A 149 3.95 8.33 12.04
CA ASP A 149 4.70 9.28 11.23
C ASP A 149 5.36 10.30 12.15
N PRO A 150 6.71 10.40 12.18
CA PRO A 150 7.42 11.40 12.98
C PRO A 150 7.05 12.85 12.64
N SER A 151 6.53 13.11 11.44
CA SER A 151 6.08 14.44 11.01
C SER A 151 4.67 14.82 11.49
N CYS A 152 3.97 13.92 12.18
CA CYS A 152 2.66 14.20 12.74
C CYS A 152 2.79 14.85 14.14
N ASP A 153 2.52 16.15 14.21
CA ASP A 153 2.50 16.93 15.45
C ASP A 153 1.20 16.76 16.27
N HIS A 154 0.18 16.12 15.68
CA HIS A 154 -1.15 15.95 16.26
C HIS A 154 -1.91 17.25 16.61
N VAL A 155 -1.48 18.41 16.08
CA VAL A 155 -2.12 19.71 16.35
C VAL A 155 -3.21 20.02 15.31
N GLY A 156 -2.87 20.00 14.02
CA GLY A 156 -3.82 20.26 12.91
C GLY A 156 -4.34 18.98 12.22
N CYS A 157 -3.58 17.88 12.30
CA CYS A 157 -3.95 16.57 11.77
C CYS A 157 -4.15 16.46 10.23
N ASP A 158 -3.61 17.39 9.45
CA ASP A 158 -3.73 17.43 7.98
C ASP A 158 -2.70 16.58 7.22
N CYS A 159 -1.97 15.70 7.90
CA CYS A 159 -0.97 14.85 7.26
C CYS A 159 -1.58 13.57 6.64
N VAL A 160 -0.93 13.07 5.58
CA VAL A 160 -1.35 11.86 4.84
C VAL A 160 -1.52 10.65 5.76
N TRP A 161 -0.69 10.55 6.80
CA TRP A 161 -0.57 9.38 7.68
C TRP A 161 -1.36 9.52 9.00
N CYS A 162 -2.17 10.57 9.15
CA CYS A 162 -2.90 10.87 10.38
C CYS A 162 -3.81 9.70 10.86
N ARG A 163 -3.86 9.45 12.17
CA ARG A 163 -4.69 8.40 12.78
C ARG A 163 -6.11 8.89 13.12
N HIS A 164 -6.31 10.19 13.33
CA HIS A 164 -7.50 10.73 14.02
C HIS A 164 -8.80 10.70 13.21
N GLY A 165 -8.80 10.90 11.90
CA GLY A 165 -10.07 10.93 11.15
C GLY A 165 -10.05 12.01 10.09
N VAL A 166 -10.99 11.95 9.14
CA VAL A 166 -11.52 13.17 8.51
C VAL A 166 -12.46 13.76 9.54
N GLY A 167 -11.96 14.65 10.38
CA GLY A 167 -12.68 15.21 11.53
C GLY A 167 -12.17 16.55 12.01
N HIS A 168 -10.96 16.95 11.58
CA HIS A 168 -10.52 18.33 11.65
C HIS A 168 -10.79 18.95 10.29
N VAL A 169 -11.98 19.55 10.14
CA VAL A 169 -12.17 20.57 9.11
C VAL A 169 -11.17 21.65 9.46
N ALA A 170 -10.29 21.98 8.53
CA ALA A 170 -9.37 23.12 8.65
C ALA A 170 -10.21 24.39 8.89
N THR A 171 -10.46 24.74 10.15
CA THR A 171 -10.89 26.08 10.53
C THR A 171 -9.65 26.94 10.49
N GLY A 172 -9.38 27.53 9.33
CA GLY A 172 -8.20 28.36 9.16
C GLY A 172 -7.84 28.66 7.71
N PHE A 173 -8.82 29.09 6.91
CA PHE A 173 -8.50 29.98 5.80
C PHE A 173 -9.00 31.36 6.20
N ASP A 174 -8.12 32.11 6.87
CA ASP A 174 -8.27 33.55 7.05
C ASP A 174 -6.99 34.20 6.51
N ARG A 175 -7.18 34.88 5.37
CA ARG A 175 -6.24 35.63 4.50
C ARG A 175 -5.50 34.85 3.42
#